data_AF-A0A7Y3J0V7-F1
#
_entry.id   AF-A0A7Y3J0V7-F1
#
_cell.length_a   1.000
_cell.length_b   1.000
_cell.length_c   1.000
_cell.angle_alpha   90.00
_cell.angle_beta   90.00
_cell.angle_gamma   90.00
#
_symmetry.space_group_name_H-M   'P 1'
#
loop_
_entity.id
_entity.type
_entity.pdbx_description
1 polymer ?
#
loop_
_entity_poly.entity_id
_entity_poly.type
_entity_poly.pdbx_seq_one_letter_code
_entity_poly.pdbx_strand_id
1 'polypeptide(L)'
;MRNWKQVQRSDFPQWDQHLATSGAPVTALRAALTASTKLWRTTTKGAILALRQQSLWLPWSTRSLTAEEGAEVETLVAKSCGNFTVMGLTSWTRYWEPWWPALLTRRVEYLWMTRACQPIEQDTLREGQIVRWAFPQDAEEIFPLQEAYEKEEVLFDPADFCASSSYWLFQKQLQTHWNVVLEEDGIPLAKAGTNALIPDWGQLGGVFTRPDRRGEGLQRRVLQFLLAELARTGRGACLFVKVNNHRAQKLYQSLGFSVEGPFEITYWQK
;
A
#
# COMPACT_ATOMS: atom_id res chain seq x y z
N MET A 1 11.99 23.81 -23.61
CA MET A 1 10.70 23.24 -24.07
C MET A 1 10.90 21.74 -24.27
N ARG A 2 10.55 20.91 -23.28
CA ARG A 2 10.65 19.44 -23.42
C ARG A 2 9.38 18.93 -24.11
N ASN A 3 9.56 18.13 -25.14
CA ASN A 3 8.52 17.62 -26.02
C ASN A 3 7.83 16.44 -25.33
N TRP A 4 6.75 16.71 -24.59
CA TRP A 4 5.97 15.71 -23.85
C TRP A 4 5.16 14.84 -24.83
N LYS A 5 5.82 13.89 -25.51
CA LYS A 5 5.10 12.78 -26.15
C LYS A 5 4.56 11.89 -25.03
N GLN A 6 3.26 11.59 -25.09
CA GLN A 6 2.58 10.63 -24.21
C GLN A 6 3.36 9.32 -24.16
N VAL A 7 4.05 9.07 -23.04
CA VAL A 7 4.68 7.79 -22.72
C VAL A 7 3.56 6.76 -22.59
N GLN A 8 3.60 5.69 -23.39
CA GLN A 8 2.54 4.69 -23.45
C GLN A 8 2.84 3.53 -22.50
N ARG A 9 1.80 2.76 -22.13
CA ARG A 9 1.92 1.56 -21.29
C ARG A 9 2.94 0.53 -21.81
N SER A 10 3.25 0.55 -23.10
CA SER A 10 4.29 -0.27 -23.72
C SER A 10 5.71 0.02 -23.21
N ASP A 11 5.92 1.17 -22.59
CA ASP A 11 7.24 1.65 -22.16
C ASP A 11 7.61 1.14 -20.75
N PHE A 12 6.70 0.38 -20.11
CA PHE A 12 6.89 -0.25 -18.81
C PHE A 12 7.56 -1.63 -18.98
N PRO A 13 8.46 -2.04 -18.06
CA PRO A 13 8.84 -3.44 -17.91
C PRO A 13 7.58 -4.32 -17.76
N GLN A 14 7.60 -5.55 -18.25
CA GLN A 14 6.46 -6.46 -18.13
C GLN A 14 6.26 -6.90 -16.66
N TRP A 15 5.62 -6.03 -15.86
CA TRP A 15 5.29 -6.25 -14.43
C TRP A 15 4.48 -7.52 -14.20
N ASP A 16 3.75 -7.98 -15.22
CA ASP A 16 2.92 -9.18 -15.19
C ASP A 16 3.74 -10.50 -15.20
N GLN A 17 5.07 -10.46 -15.41
CA GLN A 17 5.89 -11.70 -15.50
C GLN A 17 6.25 -12.36 -14.15
N HIS A 18 6.04 -11.70 -13.01
CA HIS A 18 6.30 -12.28 -11.68
C HIS A 18 5.06 -12.92 -11.03
N LEU A 19 4.08 -13.29 -11.84
CA LEU A 19 2.90 -14.02 -11.37
C LEU A 19 3.27 -15.48 -11.08
N ALA A 20 3.45 -15.82 -9.80
CA ALA A 20 3.54 -17.21 -9.37
C ALA A 20 2.23 -17.94 -9.76
N THR A 21 2.36 -18.93 -10.64
CA THR A 21 1.27 -19.82 -11.04
C THR A 21 0.83 -20.68 -9.85
N SER A 22 -0.48 -20.87 -9.72
CA SER A 22 -1.10 -21.64 -8.65
C SER A 22 -0.66 -23.11 -8.67
N GLY A 23 -0.11 -23.63 -7.57
CA GLY A 23 0.03 -25.08 -7.37
C GLY A 23 1.34 -25.60 -6.77
N ALA A 24 2.29 -24.77 -6.35
CA ALA A 24 3.55 -25.29 -5.79
C ALA A 24 3.42 -25.71 -4.30
N PRO A 25 3.92 -26.89 -3.90
CA PRO A 25 3.95 -27.32 -2.50
C PRO A 25 4.87 -26.46 -1.63
N VAL A 26 4.55 -26.39 -0.33
CA VAL A 26 5.16 -25.54 0.74
C VAL A 26 6.69 -25.50 0.73
N THR A 27 7.36 -26.55 0.26
CA THR A 27 8.82 -26.64 0.18
C THR A 27 9.46 -25.78 -0.93
N ALA A 28 8.75 -25.44 -2.00
CA ALA A 28 9.27 -24.59 -3.08
C ALA A 28 9.34 -23.08 -2.70
N LEU A 29 8.71 -22.69 -1.58
CA LEU A 29 8.64 -21.32 -1.07
C LEU A 29 9.92 -20.84 -0.33
N ARG A 30 10.88 -21.74 -0.06
CA ARG A 30 12.09 -21.44 0.72
C ARG A 30 13.08 -20.48 0.05
N ALA A 31 13.04 -20.31 -1.28
CA ALA A 31 14.10 -19.63 -2.02
C ALA A 31 13.85 -18.15 -2.39
N ALA A 32 12.68 -17.59 -2.08
CA ALA A 32 12.28 -16.25 -2.59
C ALA A 32 12.10 -15.19 -1.48
N LEU A 33 12.91 -15.27 -0.41
CA LEU A 33 12.88 -14.40 0.76
C LEU A 33 13.86 -13.23 0.61
N THR A 34 13.52 -12.22 -0.19
CA THR A 34 14.16 -10.91 -0.10
C THR A 34 13.13 -9.78 -0.20
N ALA A 35 13.34 -8.81 0.68
CA ALA A 35 12.57 -7.61 1.00
C ALA A 35 11.74 -7.01 -0.15
N SER A 36 10.42 -7.11 -0.01
CA SER A 36 9.39 -6.10 -0.34
C SER A 36 8.05 -6.83 -0.42
N THR A 37 7.08 -6.34 0.35
CA THR A 37 5.68 -6.77 0.49
C THR A 37 5.15 -7.60 -0.68
N LYS A 38 4.80 -8.88 -0.44
CA LYS A 38 4.11 -9.73 -1.43
C LYS A 38 2.74 -10.11 -0.89
N LEU A 39 1.70 -9.42 -1.35
CA LEU A 39 0.30 -9.77 -1.09
C LEU A 39 -0.05 -10.97 -1.99
N TRP A 40 -0.44 -12.11 -1.41
CA TRP A 40 -0.92 -13.27 -2.20
C TRP A 40 -2.20 -13.87 -1.62
N ARG A 41 -2.98 -14.42 -2.55
CA ARG A 41 -4.41 -14.79 -2.50
C ARG A 41 -4.68 -16.04 -1.66
N THR A 42 -5.58 -15.92 -0.69
CA THR A 42 -6.43 -17.02 -0.22
C THR A 42 -7.88 -16.54 -0.18
N THR A 43 -8.84 -17.44 -0.40
CA THR A 43 -10.29 -17.17 -0.41
C THR A 43 -10.87 -16.75 0.95
N THR A 44 -10.02 -16.59 1.95
CA THR A 44 -10.36 -16.16 3.31
C THR A 44 -9.35 -15.12 3.79
N LYS A 45 -9.85 -13.97 4.24
CA LYS A 45 -9.12 -12.77 4.70
C LYS A 45 -8.03 -13.14 5.72
N GLY A 46 -6.72 -12.91 5.48
CA GLY A 46 -5.61 -13.31 6.38
C GLY A 46 -4.93 -12.16 7.15
N ALA A 47 -3.97 -12.48 8.03
CA ALA A 47 -3.10 -11.51 8.72
C ALA A 47 -1.61 -11.74 8.40
N ILE A 48 -0.80 -10.68 8.52
CA ILE A 48 0.65 -10.67 8.28
C ILE A 48 1.36 -10.32 9.59
N LEU A 49 2.24 -11.18 10.07
CA LEU A 49 3.24 -10.84 11.09
C LEU A 49 4.52 -10.41 10.37
N ALA A 50 4.85 -9.13 10.39
CA ALA A 50 6.09 -8.57 9.87
C ALA A 50 7.09 -8.34 11.00
N LEU A 51 8.12 -9.18 11.02
CA LEU A 51 9.32 -9.02 11.83
C LEU A 51 10.34 -8.15 11.07
N ARG A 52 11.26 -7.52 11.79
CA ARG A 52 12.28 -6.61 11.23
C ARG A 52 13.04 -7.14 10.00
N GLN A 53 13.13 -8.46 9.83
CA GLN A 53 13.87 -9.10 8.73
C GLN A 53 13.05 -10.14 7.94
N GLN A 54 11.82 -10.46 8.36
CA GLN A 54 11.02 -11.54 7.78
C GLN A 54 9.53 -11.23 7.92
N SER A 55 8.71 -11.73 7.01
CA SER A 55 7.25 -11.66 7.15
C SER A 55 6.66 -13.05 7.10
N LEU A 56 5.79 -13.36 8.06
CA LEU A 56 5.01 -14.58 8.13
C LEU A 56 3.56 -14.25 7.79
N TRP A 57 2.98 -15.01 6.88
CA TRP A 57 1.56 -14.91 6.52
C TRP A 57 0.79 -16.01 7.22
N LEU A 58 -0.29 -15.62 7.90
CA LEU A 58 -1.14 -16.55 8.64
C LEU A 58 -2.55 -16.58 8.00
N PRO A 59 -2.98 -17.72 7.42
CA PRO A 59 -4.27 -17.84 6.76
C PRO A 59 -5.42 -17.87 7.77
N TRP A 60 -6.63 -17.47 7.35
CA TRP A 60 -7.80 -17.57 8.23
C TRP A 60 -8.15 -19.02 8.35
N SER A 61 -8.13 -19.50 9.57
CA SER A 61 -8.96 -20.62 9.94
C SER A 61 -9.69 -20.24 11.21
N THR A 62 -10.97 -20.57 11.26
CA THR A 62 -11.76 -20.55 12.51
C THR A 62 -11.22 -21.51 13.57
N ARG A 63 -10.17 -22.29 13.26
CA ARG A 63 -9.45 -23.12 14.20
C ARG A 63 -8.40 -22.28 14.94
N SER A 64 -8.27 -22.52 16.24
CA SER A 64 -7.09 -22.12 16.99
C SER A 64 -5.84 -22.62 16.28
N LEU A 65 -4.75 -21.85 16.34
CA LEU A 65 -3.44 -22.33 15.88
C LEU A 65 -3.19 -23.72 16.47
N THR A 66 -2.62 -24.62 15.67
CA THR A 66 -2.07 -25.85 16.28
C THR A 66 -0.95 -25.46 17.26
N ALA A 67 -0.64 -26.36 18.19
CA ALA A 67 0.51 -26.17 19.07
C ALA A 67 1.82 -25.96 18.29
N GLU A 68 1.96 -26.58 17.11
CA GLU A 68 3.11 -26.43 16.22
C GLU A 68 3.16 -25.03 15.58
N GLU A 69 2.04 -24.54 15.05
CA GLU A 69 1.93 -23.18 14.47
C GLU A 69 2.18 -22.10 15.54
N GLY A 70 1.66 -22.31 16.76
CA GLY A 70 1.92 -21.43 17.90
C GLY A 70 3.42 -21.40 18.26
N ALA A 71 4.05 -22.58 18.38
CA ALA A 71 5.48 -22.69 18.69
C ALA A 71 6.38 -22.07 17.59
N GLU A 72 5.98 -22.14 16.32
CA GLU A 72 6.70 -21.50 15.22
C GLU A 72 6.66 -19.97 15.35
N VAL A 73 5.48 -19.41 15.62
CA VAL A 73 5.32 -17.96 15.84
C VAL A 73 6.12 -17.51 17.05
N GLU A 74 6.03 -18.22 18.18
CA GLU A 74 6.83 -17.91 19.37
C GLU A 74 8.33 -17.97 19.09
N THR A 75 8.79 -18.98 18.34
CA THR A 75 10.19 -19.11 17.95
C THR A 75 10.64 -17.95 17.06
N LEU A 76 9.80 -17.56 16.10
CA LEU A 76 10.06 -16.45 15.19
C LEU A 76 10.11 -15.12 15.94
N VAL A 77 9.15 -14.86 16.82
CA VAL A 77 9.16 -13.69 17.70
C VAL A 77 10.38 -13.74 18.60
N ALA A 78 10.69 -14.85 19.27
CA ALA A 78 11.87 -14.99 20.13
C ALA A 78 13.17 -14.66 19.39
N LYS A 79 13.32 -15.16 18.15
CA LYS A 79 14.47 -14.91 17.27
C LYS A 79 14.49 -13.51 16.66
N SER A 80 13.37 -12.79 16.63
CA SER A 80 13.35 -11.44 16.07
C SER A 80 14.11 -10.48 16.97
N CYS A 81 15.13 -9.83 16.41
CA CYS A 81 15.86 -8.75 17.08
C CYS A 81 15.12 -7.42 16.91
N GLY A 82 14.55 -6.91 18.00
CA GLY A 82 13.87 -5.62 18.05
C GLY A 82 12.38 -5.69 17.71
N ASN A 83 11.86 -4.58 17.17
CA ASN A 83 10.43 -4.37 16.96
C ASN A 83 9.83 -5.31 15.91
N PHE A 84 8.56 -5.66 16.10
CA PHE A 84 7.77 -6.38 15.13
C PHE A 84 6.35 -5.80 15.03
N THR A 85 5.65 -6.15 13.96
CA THR A 85 4.30 -5.66 13.67
C THR A 85 3.41 -6.79 13.20
N VAL A 86 2.12 -6.69 13.51
CA VAL A 86 1.07 -7.56 12.96
C VAL A 86 0.05 -6.68 12.28
N MET A 87 -0.27 -6.98 11.04
CA MET A 87 -1.19 -6.22 10.21
C MET A 87 -2.29 -7.15 9.69
N GLY A 88 -3.55 -6.76 9.83
CA GLY A 88 -4.67 -7.58 9.40
C GLY A 88 -6.02 -7.01 9.82
N LEU A 89 -7.07 -7.82 9.77
CA LEU A 89 -8.36 -7.43 10.39
C LEU A 89 -8.18 -7.21 11.89
N THR A 90 -8.92 -6.28 12.48
CA THR A 90 -8.80 -5.95 13.91
C THR A 90 -9.01 -7.15 14.85
N SER A 91 -9.92 -8.06 14.52
CA SER A 91 -10.12 -9.28 15.31
C SER A 91 -8.89 -10.18 15.34
N TRP A 92 -8.03 -10.10 14.31
CA TRP A 92 -6.83 -10.91 14.18
C TRP A 92 -5.63 -10.32 14.87
N THR A 93 -5.39 -9.03 14.66
CA THR A 93 -4.27 -8.35 15.32
C THR A 93 -4.40 -8.47 16.84
N ARG A 94 -5.63 -8.35 17.35
CA ARG A 94 -5.94 -8.45 18.78
C ARG A 94 -5.84 -9.85 19.36
N TYR A 95 -5.94 -10.90 18.54
CA TYR A 95 -5.77 -12.29 19.01
C TYR A 95 -4.37 -12.52 19.63
N TRP A 96 -3.35 -11.83 19.13
CA TRP A 96 -1.96 -12.01 19.55
C TRP A 96 -1.57 -11.22 20.80
N GLU A 97 -2.36 -10.22 21.18
CA GLU A 97 -1.99 -9.30 22.26
C GLU A 97 -1.79 -9.99 23.61
N PRO A 98 -2.60 -10.98 24.02
CA PRO A 98 -2.37 -11.69 25.29
C PRO A 98 -1.04 -12.47 25.33
N TRP A 99 -0.42 -12.75 24.19
CA TRP A 99 0.84 -13.52 24.13
C TRP A 99 2.05 -12.67 24.49
N TRP A 100 2.05 -11.37 24.11
CA TRP A 100 3.13 -10.44 24.42
C TRP A 100 2.61 -9.07 24.89
N PRO A 101 1.83 -9.00 25.97
CA PRO A 101 1.15 -7.77 26.38
C PRO A 101 2.14 -6.68 26.79
N ALA A 102 3.28 -7.05 27.38
CA ALA A 102 4.32 -6.11 27.80
C ALA A 102 5.11 -5.50 26.63
N LEU A 103 5.08 -6.12 25.45
CA LEU A 103 5.80 -5.64 24.26
C LEU A 103 4.91 -4.73 23.40
N LEU A 104 3.60 -4.71 23.65
CA LEU A 104 2.65 -3.94 22.85
C LEU A 104 2.88 -2.43 23.06
N THR A 105 3.23 -1.72 21.98
CA THR A 105 3.48 -0.28 22.06
C THR A 105 2.37 0.55 21.47
N ARG A 106 1.83 0.14 20.31
CA ARG A 106 0.87 0.99 19.58
C ARG A 106 -0.05 0.19 18.67
N ARG A 107 -1.24 0.75 18.45
CA ARG A 107 -2.20 0.34 17.42
C ARG A 107 -2.46 1.48 16.47
N VAL A 108 -2.66 1.16 15.20
CA VAL A 108 -3.15 2.10 14.19
C VAL A 108 -4.35 1.46 13.53
N GLU A 109 -5.50 2.09 13.69
CA GLU A 109 -6.78 1.60 13.20
C GLU A 109 -7.11 2.20 11.82
N TYR A 110 -7.51 1.33 10.91
CA TYR A 110 -7.88 1.62 9.54
C TYR A 110 -9.26 1.04 9.23
N LEU A 111 -9.91 1.61 8.23
CA LEU A 111 -10.96 0.97 7.47
C LEU A 111 -10.34 0.34 6.23
N TRP A 112 -10.60 -0.94 6.01
CA TRP A 112 -10.36 -1.57 4.73
C TRP A 112 -11.53 -1.24 3.80
N MET A 113 -11.20 -0.65 2.66
CA MET A 113 -12.19 -0.30 1.65
C MET A 113 -11.88 -1.02 0.33
N THR A 114 -12.92 -1.46 -0.37
CA THR A 114 -12.80 -2.07 -1.69
C THR A 114 -13.71 -1.40 -2.71
N ARG A 115 -13.31 -1.52 -3.98
CA ARG A 115 -14.07 -1.11 -5.14
C ARG A 115 -13.95 -2.21 -6.18
N ALA A 116 -15.08 -2.74 -6.64
CA ALA A 116 -15.10 -3.74 -7.71
C ALA A 116 -14.47 -3.21 -9.01
N CYS A 117 -14.08 -4.13 -9.90
CA CYS A 117 -13.64 -3.78 -11.24
C CYS A 117 -14.81 -3.16 -12.03
N GLN A 118 -14.85 -1.84 -12.09
CA GLN A 118 -15.89 -1.10 -12.81
C GLN A 118 -15.31 0.18 -13.45
N PRO A 119 -15.85 0.62 -14.60
CA PRO A 119 -15.45 1.87 -15.24
C PRO A 119 -15.56 3.07 -14.29
N ILE A 120 -14.78 4.10 -14.58
CA ILE A 120 -14.88 5.39 -13.87
C ILE A 120 -14.72 6.52 -14.88
N GLU A 121 -15.57 7.53 -14.76
CA GLU A 121 -15.41 8.78 -15.49
C GLU A 121 -14.27 9.59 -14.87
N GLN A 122 -13.44 10.19 -15.73
CA GLN A 122 -12.32 11.02 -15.32
C GLN A 122 -12.74 12.49 -15.42
N ASP A 123 -12.55 13.24 -14.34
CA ASP A 123 -12.87 14.67 -14.33
C ASP A 123 -11.96 15.42 -15.31
N THR A 124 -12.48 16.49 -15.91
CA THR A 124 -11.68 17.38 -16.74
C THR A 124 -10.54 18.02 -15.92
N LEU A 125 -9.36 18.05 -16.52
CA LEU A 125 -8.20 18.74 -15.98
C LEU A 125 -8.36 20.25 -16.17
N ARG A 126 -7.87 21.04 -15.22
CA ARG A 126 -7.82 22.50 -15.39
C ARG A 126 -6.67 22.87 -16.33
N GLU A 127 -6.68 24.10 -16.83
CA GLU A 127 -5.54 24.64 -17.58
C GLU A 127 -4.25 24.52 -16.75
N GLY A 128 -3.15 24.14 -17.41
CA GLY A 128 -1.86 23.87 -16.75
C GLY A 128 -1.75 22.51 -16.06
N GLN A 129 -2.87 21.79 -15.83
CA GLN A 129 -2.86 20.50 -15.13
C GLN A 129 -2.60 19.32 -16.07
N ILE A 130 -1.74 18.41 -15.62
CA ILE A 130 -1.42 17.15 -16.29
C ILE A 130 -1.49 16.02 -15.27
N VAL A 131 -2.16 14.93 -15.63
CA VAL A 131 -2.09 13.65 -14.88
C VAL A 131 -1.35 12.65 -15.72
N ARG A 132 -0.29 12.06 -15.17
CA ARG A 132 0.60 11.13 -15.90
C ARG A 132 1.17 10.07 -14.98
N TRP A 133 1.68 9.01 -15.60
CA TRP A 133 2.54 8.05 -14.92
C TRP A 133 3.83 8.72 -14.44
N ALA A 134 4.29 8.30 -13.26
CA ALA A 134 5.55 8.69 -12.66
C ALA A 134 6.56 7.54 -12.78
N PHE A 135 7.79 7.91 -13.13
CA PHE A 135 8.89 7.00 -13.40
C PHE A 135 10.11 7.32 -12.53
N PRO A 136 11.13 6.45 -12.45
CA PRO A 136 12.30 6.67 -11.61
C PRO A 136 13.05 7.97 -11.88
N GLN A 137 12.95 8.51 -13.11
CA GLN A 137 13.56 9.79 -13.50
C GLN A 137 12.83 10.99 -12.88
N ASP A 138 11.56 10.85 -12.50
CA ASP A 138 10.76 11.89 -11.86
C ASP A 138 11.00 11.94 -10.33
N ALA A 139 11.82 11.03 -9.79
CA ALA A 139 11.94 10.83 -8.35
C ALA A 139 12.32 12.11 -7.60
N GLU A 140 13.27 12.88 -8.12
CA GLU A 140 13.73 14.14 -7.51
C GLU A 140 12.59 15.16 -7.40
N GLU A 141 11.81 15.34 -8.46
CA GLU A 141 10.72 16.32 -8.53
C GLU A 141 9.53 15.92 -7.64
N ILE A 142 9.22 14.62 -7.54
CA ILE A 142 8.07 14.10 -6.79
C ILE A 142 8.40 13.86 -5.31
N PHE A 143 9.67 13.65 -4.95
CA PHE A 143 10.08 13.29 -3.60
C PHE A 143 9.55 14.21 -2.48
N PRO A 144 9.44 15.55 -2.65
CA PRO A 144 8.83 16.40 -1.63
C PRO A 144 7.41 15.97 -1.23
N LEU A 145 6.60 15.42 -2.17
CA LEU A 145 5.30 14.86 -1.85
C LEU A 145 5.41 13.53 -1.08
N GLN A 146 6.43 12.72 -1.35
CA GLN A 146 6.68 11.47 -0.63
C GLN A 146 7.15 11.72 0.80
N GLU A 147 8.09 12.64 0.99
CA GLU A 147 8.55 13.06 2.31
C GLU A 147 7.39 13.59 3.16
N ALA A 148 6.58 14.51 2.60
CA ALA A 148 5.42 15.06 3.30
C ALA A 148 4.39 13.97 3.64
N TYR A 149 4.14 13.05 2.71
CA TYR A 149 3.27 11.89 2.93
C TYR A 149 3.78 11.01 4.08
N GLU A 150 5.07 10.67 4.12
CA GLU A 150 5.61 9.81 5.16
C GLU A 150 5.53 10.46 6.53
N LYS A 151 5.91 11.74 6.62
CA LYS A 151 5.84 12.51 7.88
C LYS A 151 4.43 12.68 8.40
N GLU A 152 3.45 12.88 7.52
CA GLU A 152 2.05 13.11 7.94
C GLU A 152 1.28 11.81 8.17
N GLU A 153 1.48 10.80 7.32
CA GLU A 153 0.58 9.65 7.24
C GLU A 153 1.21 8.33 7.69
N VAL A 154 2.53 8.17 7.63
CA VAL A 154 3.20 6.89 7.85
C VAL A 154 3.94 6.85 9.17
N LEU A 155 4.74 7.87 9.45
CA LEU A 155 5.59 7.94 10.63
C LEU A 155 4.80 8.29 11.89
N PHE A 156 5.29 7.77 13.01
CA PHE A 156 4.77 8.11 14.32
C PHE A 156 5.35 9.42 14.84
N ASP A 157 6.67 9.57 14.71
CA ASP A 157 7.38 10.81 14.93
C ASP A 157 7.98 11.25 13.59
N PRO A 158 7.60 12.42 13.06
CA PRO A 158 8.23 12.99 11.87
C PRO A 158 9.76 13.16 11.99
N ALA A 159 10.31 13.22 13.20
CA ALA A 159 11.76 13.28 13.45
C ALA A 159 12.49 11.98 13.08
N ASP A 160 11.79 10.84 13.01
CA ASP A 160 12.35 9.56 12.58
C ASP A 160 12.55 9.46 11.06
N PHE A 161 12.18 10.50 10.31
CA PHE A 161 12.30 10.51 8.85
C PHE A 161 13.77 10.49 8.39
N CYS A 162 14.13 9.44 7.65
CA CYS A 162 15.44 9.33 7.00
C CYS A 162 15.31 9.57 5.49
N ALA A 163 15.73 10.76 5.04
CA ALA A 163 15.60 11.17 3.64
C ALA A 163 16.28 10.22 2.65
N SER A 164 17.49 9.75 2.97
CA SER A 164 18.24 8.85 2.07
C SER A 164 17.58 7.48 1.92
N SER A 165 17.09 6.90 3.03
CA SER A 165 16.34 5.63 3.00
C SER A 165 15.00 5.78 2.30
N SER A 166 14.24 6.83 2.61
CA SER A 166 12.96 7.13 1.96
C SER A 166 13.13 7.33 0.45
N TYR A 167 14.12 8.13 0.03
CA TYR A 167 14.39 8.38 -1.38
C TYR A 167 14.75 7.09 -2.14
N TRP A 168 15.61 6.25 -1.57
CA TRP A 168 15.96 4.97 -2.17
C TRP A 168 14.74 4.03 -2.30
N LEU A 169 13.91 3.93 -1.26
CA LEU A 169 12.67 3.14 -1.32
C LEU A 169 11.71 3.70 -2.36
N PHE A 170 11.57 5.02 -2.45
CA PHE A 170 10.69 5.68 -3.41
C PHE A 170 11.16 5.45 -4.85
N GLN A 171 12.46 5.54 -5.13
CA GLN A 171 13.01 5.16 -6.44
C GLN A 171 12.69 3.70 -6.78
N LYS A 172 12.79 2.79 -5.80
CA LYS A 172 12.40 1.38 -6.01
C LYS A 172 10.90 1.23 -6.25
N GLN A 173 10.06 2.00 -5.57
CA GLN A 173 8.62 2.01 -5.79
C GLN A 173 8.27 2.51 -7.20
N LEU A 174 8.86 3.62 -7.64
CA LEU A 174 8.72 4.14 -9.01
C LEU A 174 9.22 3.16 -10.06
N GLN A 175 10.26 2.38 -9.71
CA GLN A 175 10.73 1.32 -10.57
C GLN A 175 9.75 0.18 -10.64
N THR A 176 9.06 -0.21 -9.55
CA THR A 176 8.41 -1.53 -9.43
C THR A 176 6.89 -1.54 -9.38
N HIS A 177 6.28 -0.37 -9.20
CA HIS A 177 4.85 -0.23 -8.96
C HIS A 177 4.26 0.85 -9.87
N TRP A 178 2.95 0.82 -10.01
CA TRP A 178 2.22 1.87 -10.71
C TRP A 178 2.18 3.11 -9.83
N ASN A 179 2.67 4.23 -10.35
CA ASN A 179 2.68 5.51 -9.67
C ASN A 179 2.18 6.59 -10.62
N VAL A 180 1.28 7.44 -10.13
CA VAL A 180 0.63 8.50 -10.89
C VAL A 180 0.86 9.80 -10.15
N VAL A 181 1.20 10.84 -10.91
CA VAL A 181 1.36 12.20 -10.42
C VAL A 181 0.40 13.13 -11.16
N LEU A 182 -0.16 14.09 -10.42
CA LEU A 182 -0.78 15.29 -11.00
C LEU A 182 0.17 16.46 -10.78
N GLU A 183 0.47 17.13 -11.89
CA GLU A 183 1.31 18.31 -11.95
C GLU A 183 0.48 19.50 -12.44
N GLU A 184 0.84 20.70 -11.99
CA GLU A 184 0.32 21.96 -12.52
C GLU A 184 1.54 22.83 -12.87
N ASP A 185 1.65 23.22 -14.14
CA ASP A 185 2.79 24.00 -14.66
C ASP A 185 4.16 23.36 -14.34
N GLY A 186 4.22 22.03 -14.37
CA GLY A 186 5.43 21.25 -14.09
C GLY A 186 5.74 21.05 -12.59
N ILE A 187 4.83 21.47 -11.70
CA ILE A 187 4.99 21.31 -10.25
C ILE A 187 4.12 20.14 -9.77
N PRO A 188 4.68 19.07 -9.19
CA PRO A 188 3.91 17.99 -8.58
C PRO A 188 3.06 18.48 -7.40
N LEU A 189 1.74 18.25 -7.50
CA LEU A 189 0.77 18.67 -6.47
C LEU A 189 0.08 17.50 -5.77
N ALA A 190 -0.12 16.38 -6.47
CA ALA A 190 -0.73 15.19 -5.89
C ALA A 190 -0.13 13.92 -6.50
N LYS A 191 -0.12 12.84 -5.73
CA LYS A 191 0.32 11.52 -6.19
C LYS A 191 -0.52 10.40 -5.60
N ALA A 192 -0.49 9.25 -6.25
CA ALA A 192 -0.98 7.97 -5.76
C ALA A 192 -0.25 6.85 -6.47
N GLY A 193 -0.24 5.66 -5.89
CA GLY A 193 0.28 4.49 -6.56
C GLY A 193 -0.34 3.21 -6.05
N THR A 194 0.27 2.10 -6.43
CA THR A 194 -0.05 0.78 -5.88
C THR A 194 1.06 0.34 -4.92
N ASN A 195 0.71 -0.33 -3.81
CA ASN A 195 1.70 -1.08 -3.04
C ASN A 195 1.72 -2.56 -3.44
N ALA A 196 0.70 -3.03 -4.16
CA ALA A 196 0.66 -4.37 -4.72
C ALA A 196 -0.31 -4.44 -5.91
N LEU A 197 0.04 -5.27 -6.89
CA LEU A 197 -0.83 -5.67 -7.99
C LEU A 197 -0.91 -7.20 -7.99
N ILE A 198 -2.12 -7.73 -7.88
CA ILE A 198 -2.43 -9.15 -8.02
C ILE A 198 -3.46 -9.32 -9.16
N PRO A 199 -3.73 -10.53 -9.67
CA PRO A 199 -4.56 -10.71 -10.87
C PRO A 199 -5.91 -9.98 -10.85
N ASP A 200 -6.62 -10.01 -9.71
CA ASP A 200 -7.98 -9.45 -9.59
C ASP A 200 -8.02 -8.08 -8.89
N TRP A 201 -6.91 -7.62 -8.27
CA TRP A 201 -6.92 -6.45 -7.39
C TRP A 201 -5.63 -5.62 -7.46
N GLY A 202 -5.77 -4.30 -7.40
CA GLY A 202 -4.70 -3.36 -7.05
C GLY A 202 -4.89 -2.80 -5.65
N GLN A 203 -3.89 -2.95 -4.78
CA GLN A 203 -3.87 -2.28 -3.48
C GLN A 203 -3.27 -0.88 -3.68
N LEU A 204 -4.06 0.16 -3.38
CA LEU A 204 -3.66 1.55 -3.52
C LEU A 204 -2.88 2.02 -2.29
N GLY A 205 -1.89 2.88 -2.52
CA GLY A 205 -1.03 3.46 -1.50
C GLY A 205 -0.37 4.76 -1.92
N GLY A 206 0.35 5.38 -0.99
CA GLY A 206 1.10 6.62 -1.28
C GLY A 206 0.24 7.79 -1.73
N VAL A 207 -1.04 7.78 -1.36
CA VAL A 207 -2.07 8.75 -1.79
C VAL A 207 -1.85 10.05 -1.02
N PHE A 208 -1.44 11.11 -1.70
CA PHE A 208 -1.14 12.38 -1.06
C PHE A 208 -1.36 13.59 -1.98
N THR A 209 -1.89 14.67 -1.40
CA THR A 209 -1.99 15.99 -2.04
C THR A 209 -1.32 17.01 -1.15
N ARG A 210 -0.54 17.90 -1.78
CA ARG A 210 0.14 19.02 -1.12
C ARG A 210 -0.84 19.78 -0.20
N PRO A 211 -0.50 20.02 1.08
CA PRO A 211 -1.47 20.53 2.07
C PRO A 211 -2.20 21.81 1.68
N ASP A 212 -1.49 22.75 1.06
CA ASP A 212 -1.98 24.06 0.58
C ASP A 212 -2.89 23.97 -0.65
N ARG A 213 -2.91 22.82 -1.35
CA ARG A 213 -3.71 22.58 -2.56
C ARG A 213 -4.88 21.62 -2.33
N ARG A 214 -5.16 21.29 -1.07
CA ARG A 214 -6.22 20.35 -0.69
C ARG A 214 -7.58 21.00 -0.85
N GLY A 215 -8.48 20.34 -1.58
CA GLY A 215 -9.88 20.79 -1.74
C GLY A 215 -10.21 21.16 -3.18
N GLU A 216 -9.20 21.17 -4.04
CA GLU A 216 -9.32 21.49 -5.46
C GLU A 216 -9.64 20.27 -6.34
N GLY A 217 -9.85 19.09 -5.72
CA GLY A 217 -10.13 17.85 -6.43
C GLY A 217 -8.90 17.16 -7.05
N LEU A 218 -7.67 17.58 -6.72
CA LEU A 218 -6.44 17.01 -7.30
C LEU A 218 -6.32 15.50 -7.03
N GLN A 219 -6.51 15.08 -5.77
CA GLN A 219 -6.46 13.66 -5.41
C GLN A 219 -7.50 12.82 -6.16
N ARG A 220 -8.70 13.38 -6.40
CA ARG A 220 -9.77 12.71 -7.14
C ARG A 220 -9.30 12.37 -8.55
N ARG A 221 -8.72 13.35 -9.26
CA ARG A 221 -8.23 13.18 -10.64
C ARG A 221 -7.14 12.12 -10.73
N VAL A 222 -6.17 12.16 -9.81
CA VAL A 222 -5.10 11.13 -9.73
C VAL A 222 -5.71 9.73 -9.52
N LEU A 223 -6.65 9.59 -8.60
CA LEU A 223 -7.29 8.30 -8.32
C LEU A 223 -8.19 7.84 -9.47
N GLN A 224 -8.93 8.74 -10.12
CA GLN A 224 -9.74 8.39 -11.30
C GLN A 224 -8.89 7.84 -12.43
N PHE A 225 -7.73 8.45 -12.69
CA PHE A 225 -6.77 7.95 -13.67
C PHE A 225 -6.31 6.52 -13.29
N LEU A 226 -5.82 6.33 -12.06
CA LEU A 226 -5.31 5.03 -11.61
C LEU A 226 -6.41 3.94 -11.60
N LEU A 227 -7.62 4.28 -11.18
CA LEU A 227 -8.77 3.38 -11.16
C LEU A 227 -9.25 3.00 -12.56
N ALA A 228 -9.21 3.93 -13.51
CA ALA A 228 -9.52 3.64 -14.91
C ALA A 228 -8.51 2.63 -15.49
N GLU A 229 -7.23 2.80 -15.17
CA GLU A 229 -6.17 1.89 -15.61
C GLU A 229 -6.29 0.50 -14.97
N LEU A 230 -6.62 0.42 -13.67
CA LEU A 230 -6.92 -0.87 -13.03
C LEU A 230 -8.11 -1.57 -13.70
N ALA A 231 -9.21 -0.85 -13.93
CA ALA A 231 -10.40 -1.40 -14.57
C ALA A 231 -10.12 -1.90 -16.00
N ARG A 232 -9.29 -1.19 -16.78
CA ARG A 232 -8.82 -1.64 -18.11
C ARG A 232 -8.06 -2.96 -18.07
N THR A 233 -7.50 -3.32 -16.92
CA THR A 233 -6.82 -4.60 -16.71
C THR A 233 -7.66 -5.66 -16.01
N GLY A 234 -8.96 -5.42 -15.82
CA GLY A 234 -9.85 -6.36 -15.13
C GLY A 234 -9.69 -6.38 -13.61
N ARG A 235 -9.02 -5.38 -13.02
CA ARG A 235 -8.73 -5.32 -11.59
C ARG A 235 -9.69 -4.42 -10.83
N GLY A 236 -10.15 -4.89 -9.67
CA GLY A 236 -10.71 -4.05 -8.62
C GLY A 236 -9.62 -3.28 -7.88
N ALA A 237 -10.02 -2.45 -6.93
CA ALA A 237 -9.10 -1.70 -6.07
C ALA A 237 -9.40 -1.90 -4.59
N CYS A 238 -8.37 -1.94 -3.76
CA CYS A 238 -8.51 -1.91 -2.31
C CYS A 238 -7.54 -0.93 -1.67
N LEU A 239 -7.86 -0.44 -0.47
CA LEU A 239 -7.00 0.47 0.28
C LEU A 239 -7.29 0.40 1.77
N PHE A 240 -6.37 0.96 2.56
CA PHE A 240 -6.52 1.15 3.99
C PHE A 240 -6.50 2.64 4.30
N VAL A 241 -7.52 3.13 5.01
CA VAL A 241 -7.64 4.54 5.40
C VAL A 241 -7.81 4.65 6.90
N LYS A 242 -7.07 5.54 7.56
CA LYS A 242 -7.19 5.71 9.02
C LYS A 242 -8.63 6.04 9.41
N VAL A 243 -9.09 5.49 10.54
CA VAL A 243 -10.47 5.68 11.03
C VAL A 243 -10.84 7.14 11.26
N ASN A 244 -9.86 8.00 11.56
CA ASN A 244 -10.03 9.44 11.78
C ASN A 244 -9.88 10.29 10.51
N ASN A 245 -9.45 9.73 9.37
CA ASN A 245 -9.30 10.48 8.12
C ASN A 245 -10.62 10.54 7.35
N HIS A 246 -11.62 11.21 7.94
CA HIS A 246 -12.98 11.32 7.37
C HIS A 246 -13.00 11.98 5.99
N ARG A 247 -12.05 12.88 5.71
CA ARG A 247 -11.92 13.53 4.41
C ARG A 247 -11.54 12.52 3.32
N ALA A 248 -10.53 11.69 3.57
CA ALA A 248 -10.14 10.64 2.64
C ALA A 248 -11.25 9.58 2.49
N GLN A 249 -11.92 9.20 3.58
CA GLN A 249 -13.06 8.27 3.54
C GLN A 249 -14.18 8.77 2.61
N LYS A 250 -14.59 10.04 2.74
CA LYS A 250 -15.60 10.65 1.86
C LYS A 250 -15.15 10.67 0.39
N LEU A 251 -13.87 10.96 0.14
CA LEU A 251 -13.30 10.91 -1.20
C LEU A 251 -13.39 9.49 -1.78
N TYR A 252 -12.94 8.47 -1.05
CA TYR A 252 -12.99 7.08 -1.52
C TYR A 252 -14.43 6.61 -1.75
N GLN A 253 -15.36 6.92 -0.86
CA GLN A 253 -16.79 6.60 -1.03
C GLN A 253 -17.34 7.21 -2.32
N SER A 254 -17.03 8.47 -2.60
CA SER A 254 -17.45 9.14 -3.83
C SER A 254 -16.75 8.64 -5.11
N LEU A 255 -15.73 7.79 -4.97
CA LEU A 255 -15.08 7.07 -6.07
C LEU A 255 -15.62 5.64 -6.22
N GLY A 256 -16.64 5.27 -5.43
CA GLY A 256 -17.30 3.96 -5.47
C GLY A 256 -16.66 2.91 -4.57
N PHE A 257 -15.88 3.30 -3.56
CA PHE A 257 -15.39 2.37 -2.54
C PHE A 257 -16.43 2.14 -1.44
N SER A 258 -16.59 0.88 -1.04
CA SER A 258 -17.34 0.45 0.15
C SER A 258 -16.38 0.09 1.28
N VAL A 259 -16.83 0.26 2.53
CA VAL A 259 -16.10 -0.24 3.71
C VAL A 259 -16.38 -1.74 3.86
N GLU A 260 -15.33 -2.55 3.85
CA GLU A 260 -15.43 -4.01 4.04
C GLU A 260 -15.25 -4.46 5.49
N GLY A 261 -14.62 -3.62 6.31
CA GLY A 261 -14.42 -3.90 7.72
C GLY A 261 -13.22 -3.18 8.33
N PRO A 262 -13.00 -3.41 9.64
CA PRO A 262 -11.90 -2.80 10.36
C PRO A 262 -10.59 -3.55 10.07
N PHE A 263 -9.51 -2.80 9.95
CA PHE A 263 -8.16 -3.27 9.70
C PHE A 263 -7.23 -2.56 10.68
N GLU A 264 -6.18 -3.21 11.12
CA GLU A 264 -5.31 -2.69 12.18
C GLU A 264 -3.86 -3.07 11.87
N ILE A 265 -2.96 -2.17 12.26
CA ILE A 265 -1.54 -2.49 12.40
C ILE A 265 -1.20 -2.33 13.87
N THR A 266 -0.68 -3.39 14.45
CA THR A 266 -0.24 -3.41 15.85
C THR A 266 1.27 -3.53 15.88
N TYR A 267 1.89 -2.75 16.75
CA TYR A 267 3.34 -2.60 16.86
C TYR A 267 3.78 -3.10 18.23
N TRP A 268 4.86 -3.88 18.23
CA TRP A 268 5.49 -4.41 19.42
C TRP A 268 6.97 -4.05 19.43
N GLN A 269 7.48 -3.69 20.61
CA GLN A 269 8.88 -3.34 20.85
C GLN A 269 9.45 -4.26 21.92
N LYS A 270 10.61 -4.84 21.60
CA LYS A 270 11.43 -5.63 22.52
C LYS A 270 12.53 -4.79 23.14
#